data_AF-A0A952R511-F1
#
_entry.id   AF-A0A952R511-F1
#
_cell.length_a   1.000
_cell.length_b   1.000
_cell.length_c   1.000
_cell.angle_alpha   90.00
_cell.angle_beta   90.00
_cell.angle_gamma   90.00
#
_symmetry.space_group_name_H-M   'P 1'
#
loop_
_entity.id
_entity.type
_entity.pdbx_description
1 polymer ?
#
loop_
_entity_poly.entity_id
_entity_poly.type
_entity_poly.pdbx_seq_one_letter_code
_entity_poly.pdbx_strand_id
1 'polypeptide(L)'
;MLTDSAPRERLWHTGWALGFAALTVGQAYFFFTLDDPAERVLNGVGGFMSGLGFLGLLVLPNPGLHADHELARMSRSTPAERARALDTAEELLQGSAEAIWMKRDPLAVILPYLVSVSSATYVYLRYDALWPALRTLTGAAAVNIAHWLTRPTGNLETSRRYRGERAALSVTFAPLLGDGSYGLGVVGRF
;
A
#
# COMPACT_ATOMS: atom_id res chain seq x y z
N MET A 1 2.02 -18.57 3.21
CA MET A 1 0.89 -17.70 2.76
C MET A 1 1.22 -16.22 2.93
N LEU A 2 1.29 -15.65 4.15
CA LEU A 2 1.81 -14.27 4.36
C LEU A 2 3.29 -14.12 3.95
N THR A 3 4.06 -15.20 4.06
CA THR A 3 5.48 -15.28 3.70
C THR A 3 5.74 -15.15 2.20
N ASP A 4 4.77 -15.51 1.36
CA ASP A 4 5.00 -15.66 -0.07
C ASP A 4 4.78 -14.33 -0.82
N SER A 5 3.96 -13.45 -0.26
CA SER A 5 3.70 -12.10 -0.78
C SER A 5 4.71 -11.06 -0.30
N ALA A 6 5.35 -11.28 0.86
CA ALA A 6 6.26 -10.31 1.49
C ALA A 6 7.45 -9.89 0.60
N PRO A 7 8.16 -10.78 -0.14
CA PRO A 7 9.26 -10.37 -1.02
C PRO A 7 8.80 -9.44 -2.14
N ARG A 8 7.61 -9.70 -2.72
CA ARG A 8 7.05 -8.88 -3.81
C ARG A 8 6.62 -7.51 -3.30
N GLU A 9 6.01 -7.45 -2.12
CA GLU A 9 5.64 -6.21 -1.45
C GLU A 9 6.88 -5.36 -1.13
N ARG A 10 7.94 -5.98 -0.59
CA ARG A 10 9.21 -5.31 -0.33
C ARG A 10 9.87 -4.76 -1.60
N LEU A 11 9.89 -5.56 -2.66
CA LEU A 11 10.45 -5.15 -3.94
C LEU A 11 9.66 -3.98 -4.53
N TRP A 12 8.32 -4.06 -4.52
CA TRP A 12 7.46 -2.99 -4.99
C TRP A 12 7.68 -1.70 -4.18
N HIS A 13 7.65 -1.79 -2.85
CA HIS A 13 7.82 -0.63 -1.96
C HIS A 13 9.19 0.02 -2.13
N THR A 14 10.26 -0.78 -2.11
CA THR A 14 11.64 -0.29 -2.29
C THR A 14 11.84 0.30 -3.69
N GLY A 15 11.31 -0.37 -4.73
CA GLY A 15 11.40 0.10 -6.10
C GLY A 15 10.72 1.47 -6.29
N TRP A 16 9.52 1.65 -5.75
CA TRP A 16 8.82 2.92 -5.79
C TRP A 16 9.48 4.00 -4.92
N ALA A 17 9.99 3.64 -3.75
CA ALA A 17 10.72 4.59 -2.90
C ALA A 17 11.98 5.10 -3.62
N LEU A 18 12.78 4.21 -4.20
CA LEU A 18 13.95 4.59 -5.00
C LEU A 18 13.55 5.40 -6.24
N GLY A 19 12.47 5.02 -6.92
CA GLY A 19 11.94 5.76 -8.07
C GLY A 19 11.56 7.20 -7.70
N PHE A 20 10.79 7.40 -6.62
CA PHE A 20 10.42 8.73 -6.15
C PHE A 20 11.64 9.53 -5.66
N ALA A 21 12.60 8.90 -4.99
CA ALA A 21 13.85 9.56 -4.60
C ALA A 21 14.63 10.04 -5.84
N ALA A 22 14.78 9.18 -6.86
CA ALA A 22 15.46 9.53 -8.10
C ALA A 22 14.74 10.65 -8.86
N LEU A 23 13.41 10.60 -8.96
CA LEU A 23 12.60 11.68 -9.54
C LEU A 23 12.79 12.99 -8.80
N THR A 24 12.79 12.96 -7.47
CA THR A 24 12.99 14.15 -6.62
C THR A 24 14.35 14.79 -6.89
N VAL A 25 15.42 14.00 -6.87
CA VAL A 25 16.79 14.50 -7.13
C VAL A 25 16.93 15.01 -8.56
N GLY A 26 16.42 14.27 -9.54
CA GLY A 26 16.48 14.67 -10.95
C GLY A 26 15.73 15.98 -11.22
N GLN A 27 14.52 16.14 -10.65
CA GLN A 27 13.74 17.36 -10.77
C GLN A 27 14.38 18.53 -10.02
N ALA A 28 14.96 18.30 -8.84
CA ALA A 28 15.73 19.32 -8.15
C ALA A 28 16.93 19.80 -8.98
N TYR A 29 17.66 18.87 -9.61
CA TYR A 29 18.75 19.21 -10.52
C TYR A 29 18.26 20.12 -11.66
N PHE A 30 17.21 19.72 -12.39
CA PHE A 30 16.67 20.52 -13.49
C PHE A 30 16.09 21.88 -13.04
N PHE A 31 15.53 21.97 -11.83
CA PHE A 31 15.08 23.25 -11.26
C PHE A 31 16.22 24.27 -11.14
N PHE A 32 17.43 23.81 -10.81
CA PHE A 32 18.60 24.67 -10.63
C PHE A 32 19.38 24.94 -11.93
N THR A 33 19.31 24.04 -12.92
CA THR A 33 20.12 24.15 -14.14
C THR A 33 19.39 24.70 -15.37
N LEU A 34 18.06 24.67 -15.40
CA LEU A 34 17.30 25.18 -16.54
C LEU A 34 17.19 26.70 -16.48
N ASP A 35 17.31 27.36 -17.63
CA ASP A 35 17.16 28.81 -17.74
C ASP A 35 15.68 29.24 -17.91
N ASP A 36 14.85 28.39 -18.53
CA ASP A 36 13.44 28.67 -18.76
C ASP A 36 12.65 28.67 -17.44
N PRO A 37 12.06 29.82 -17.01
CA PRO A 37 11.33 29.91 -15.76
C PRO A 37 10.10 28.98 -15.70
N ALA A 38 9.45 28.69 -16.83
CA ALA A 38 8.30 27.80 -16.85
C ALA A 38 8.71 26.36 -16.51
N GLU A 39 9.75 25.86 -17.17
CA GLU A 39 10.32 24.53 -16.91
C GLU A 39 10.93 24.43 -15.50
N ARG A 40 11.55 25.49 -14.98
CA ARG A 40 12.02 25.52 -13.58
C ARG A 40 10.85 25.32 -12.62
N VAL A 41 9.78 26.10 -12.72
CA VAL A 41 8.62 25.97 -11.81
C VAL A 41 8.02 24.56 -11.88
N LEU A 42 7.88 23.99 -13.07
CA LEU A 42 7.39 22.62 -13.24
C LEU A 42 8.27 21.59 -12.54
N ASN A 43 9.59 21.69 -12.68
CA ASN A 43 10.53 20.81 -12.00
C ASN A 43 10.52 21.01 -10.49
N GLY A 44 10.34 22.24 -10.00
CA GLY A 44 10.21 22.53 -8.57
C GLY A 44 8.96 21.87 -7.96
N VAL A 45 7.79 22.05 -8.59
CA VAL A 45 6.54 21.43 -8.14
C VAL A 45 6.62 19.91 -8.26
N GLY A 46 7.12 19.40 -9.38
CA GLY A 46 7.33 17.97 -9.59
C GLY A 46 8.23 17.37 -8.52
N GLY A 47 9.37 18.00 -8.25
CA GLY A 47 10.34 17.54 -7.25
C GLY A 47 9.75 17.52 -5.85
N PHE A 48 8.99 18.55 -5.48
CA PHE A 48 8.26 18.58 -4.21
C PHE A 48 7.25 17.43 -4.11
N MET A 49 6.45 17.20 -5.16
CA MET A 49 5.45 16.12 -5.17
C MET A 49 6.07 14.72 -5.13
N SER A 50 7.14 14.50 -5.90
CA SER A 50 7.92 13.25 -5.85
C SER A 50 8.53 13.04 -4.46
N GLY A 51 9.01 14.12 -3.82
CA GLY A 51 9.54 14.10 -2.47
C GLY A 51 8.48 13.72 -1.44
N LEU A 52 7.26 14.24 -1.56
CA LEU A 52 6.13 13.82 -0.73
C LEU A 52 5.76 12.34 -0.97
N GLY A 53 5.82 11.86 -2.21
CA GLY A 53 5.63 10.45 -2.53
C GLY A 53 6.66 9.56 -1.84
N PHE A 54 7.94 9.94 -1.90
CA PHE A 54 9.03 9.27 -1.21
C PHE A 54 8.84 9.26 0.32
N LEU A 55 8.61 10.43 0.92
CA LEU A 55 8.37 10.55 2.36
C LEU A 55 7.14 9.76 2.80
N GLY A 56 6.07 9.78 2.00
CA GLY A 56 4.87 9.00 2.26
C GLY A 56 5.16 7.50 2.30
N LEU A 57 6.02 6.98 1.42
CA LEU A 57 6.44 5.58 1.48
C LEU A 57 7.32 5.25 2.68
N LEU A 58 8.13 6.20 3.17
CA LEU A 58 8.98 6.00 4.35
C LEU A 58 8.21 6.09 5.68
N VAL A 59 7.24 7.00 5.77
CA VAL A 59 6.57 7.32 7.04
C VAL A 59 5.29 6.50 7.23
N LEU A 60 4.54 6.20 6.17
CA LEU A 60 3.30 5.44 6.31
C LEU A 60 3.61 3.98 6.64
N PRO A 61 3.08 3.46 7.76
CA PRO A 61 3.32 2.08 8.14
C PRO A 61 2.79 1.13 7.05
N ASN A 62 3.61 0.13 6.70
CA ASN A 62 3.19 -1.00 5.89
C ASN A 62 3.45 -2.29 6.67
N PRO A 63 2.44 -2.77 7.44
CA PRO A 63 2.58 -3.98 8.26
C PRO A 63 3.06 -5.19 7.46
N GLY A 64 2.72 -5.25 6.17
CA GLY A 64 3.12 -6.34 5.28
C GLY A 64 4.62 -6.43 5.02
N LEU A 65 5.41 -5.36 5.22
CA LEU A 65 6.86 -5.38 4.98
C LEU A 65 7.65 -6.12 6.07
N HIS A 66 7.12 -6.12 7.30
CA HIS A 66 7.81 -6.61 8.49
C HIS A 66 7.11 -7.79 9.17
N ALA A 67 5.93 -8.19 8.68
CA ALA A 67 5.13 -9.27 9.26
C ALA A 67 5.90 -10.60 9.37
N ASP A 68 6.73 -10.93 8.39
CA ASP A 68 7.54 -12.16 8.43
C ASP A 68 8.60 -12.12 9.55
N HIS A 69 9.31 -10.99 9.68
CA HIS A 69 10.30 -10.80 10.73
C HIS A 69 9.67 -10.77 12.12
N GLU A 70 8.52 -10.13 12.26
CA GLU A 70 7.77 -10.07 13.53
C GLU A 70 7.30 -11.47 13.95
N LEU A 71 6.65 -12.21 13.05
CA LEU A 71 6.17 -13.56 13.32
C LEU A 71 7.29 -14.60 13.51
N ALA A 72 8.47 -14.37 12.94
CA ALA A 72 9.65 -15.22 13.14
C ALA A 72 10.28 -15.05 14.53
N ARG A 73 10.10 -13.89 15.17
CA ARG A 73 10.62 -13.61 16.51
C ARG A 73 9.71 -14.08 17.64
N MET A 74 8.47 -14.47 17.32
CA MET A 74 7.52 -15.00 18.30
C MET A 74 7.80 -16.48 18.59
N SER A 75 7.87 -16.82 19.88
CA SER A 75 7.94 -18.22 20.32
C SER A 75 6.67 -18.99 19.89
N ARG A 76 6.82 -20.29 19.64
CA ARG A 76 5.73 -21.21 19.29
C ARG A 76 5.83 -22.53 20.06
N SER A 77 6.58 -22.52 21.16
CA SER A 77 6.92 -23.73 21.91
C SER A 77 5.71 -24.29 22.67
N THR A 78 4.83 -23.43 23.15
CA THR A 78 3.62 -23.79 23.88
C THR A 78 2.35 -23.50 23.09
N PRO A 79 1.20 -24.17 23.39
CA PRO A 79 -0.08 -23.86 22.76
C PRO A 79 -0.50 -22.39 22.92
N ALA A 80 -0.27 -21.80 24.10
CA ALA A 80 -0.60 -20.40 24.37
C ALA A 80 0.27 -19.41 23.57
N GLU A 81 1.52 -19.75 23.30
CA GLU A 81 2.39 -18.95 22.43
C GLU A 81 1.99 -19.08 20.96
N ARG A 82 1.59 -20.27 20.51
CA ARG A 82 1.05 -20.47 19.16
C ARG A 82 -0.23 -19.68 18.93
N ALA A 83 -1.14 -19.66 19.91
CA ALA A 83 -2.35 -18.84 19.86
C ALA A 83 -2.01 -17.35 19.69
N ARG A 84 -1.12 -16.82 20.53
CA ARG A 84 -0.65 -15.42 20.41
C ARG A 84 -0.01 -15.12 19.06
N ALA A 85 0.83 -16.02 18.54
CA ALA A 85 1.43 -15.84 17.21
C ALA A 85 0.38 -15.85 16.09
N LEU A 86 -0.71 -16.61 16.23
CA LEU A 86 -1.82 -16.60 15.29
C LEU A 86 -2.62 -15.30 15.38
N ASP A 87 -2.91 -14.82 16.60
CA ASP A 87 -3.63 -13.56 16.81
C ASP A 87 -2.86 -12.38 16.19
N THR A 88 -1.55 -12.29 16.45
CA THR A 88 -0.68 -11.27 15.85
C THR A 88 -0.59 -11.42 14.32
N ALA A 89 -0.55 -12.65 13.80
CA ALA A 89 -0.57 -12.86 12.35
C ALA A 89 -1.88 -12.37 11.71
N GLU A 90 -3.01 -12.56 12.41
CA GLU A 90 -4.31 -12.06 11.98
C GLU A 90 -4.35 -10.53 11.99
N GLU A 91 -3.88 -9.89 13.06
CA GLU A 91 -3.79 -8.43 13.17
C GLU A 91 -2.94 -7.83 12.04
N LEU A 92 -1.75 -8.38 11.79
CA LEU A 92 -0.88 -7.93 10.70
C LEU A 92 -1.53 -8.12 9.33
N LEU A 93 -2.24 -9.23 9.11
CA LEU A 93 -2.97 -9.48 7.87
C LEU A 93 -4.11 -8.46 7.69
N GLN A 94 -4.89 -8.19 8.73
CA GLN A 94 -5.98 -7.22 8.71
C GLN A 94 -5.46 -5.81 8.46
N GLY A 95 -4.43 -5.37 9.19
CA GLY A 95 -3.81 -4.06 9.01
C GLY A 95 -3.20 -3.88 7.61
N SER A 96 -2.58 -4.93 7.05
CA SER A 96 -2.07 -4.88 5.67
C SER A 96 -3.19 -4.78 4.64
N ALA A 97 -4.32 -5.47 4.86
CA ALA A 97 -5.47 -5.43 3.96
C ALA A 97 -6.19 -4.07 4.01
N GLU A 98 -6.29 -3.46 5.19
CA GLU A 98 -6.85 -2.12 5.38
C GLU A 98 -5.98 -1.05 4.71
N ALA A 99 -4.66 -1.14 4.86
CA ALA A 99 -3.72 -0.23 4.19
C ALA A 99 -3.86 -0.30 2.65
N ILE A 100 -4.11 -1.47 2.08
CA ILE A 100 -4.38 -1.63 0.64
C ILE A 100 -5.73 -1.01 0.27
N TRP A 101 -6.75 -1.19 1.11
CA TRP A 101 -8.09 -0.64 0.89
C TRP A 101 -8.10 0.88 0.89
N MET A 102 -7.48 1.51 1.88
CA MET A 102 -7.41 2.97 1.96
C MET A 102 -6.74 3.58 0.74
N LYS A 103 -5.70 2.93 0.21
CA LYS A 103 -5.00 3.38 -1.00
C LYS A 103 -5.69 2.99 -2.31
N ARG A 104 -6.82 2.28 -2.25
CA ARG A 104 -7.72 2.01 -3.38
C ARG A 104 -8.94 2.92 -3.37
N ASP A 105 -9.07 3.79 -2.38
CA ASP A 105 -10.06 4.85 -2.39
C ASP A 105 -9.87 5.71 -3.66
N PRO A 106 -10.93 5.93 -4.47
CA PRO A 106 -10.89 6.84 -5.60
C PRO A 106 -10.32 8.22 -5.23
N LEU A 107 -10.54 8.72 -4.00
CA LEU A 107 -10.00 9.98 -3.53
C LEU A 107 -8.47 9.98 -3.47
N ALA A 108 -7.85 8.86 -3.08
CA ALA A 108 -6.41 8.71 -3.08
C ALA A 108 -5.80 8.77 -4.49
N VAL A 109 -6.61 8.44 -5.51
CA VAL A 109 -6.23 8.60 -6.93
C VAL A 109 -6.49 10.04 -7.39
N ILE A 110 -7.66 10.62 -7.06
CA ILE A 110 -8.08 11.94 -7.55
C ILE A 110 -7.20 13.08 -7.02
N LEU A 111 -6.77 13.04 -5.76
CA LEU A 111 -6.01 14.14 -5.14
C LEU A 111 -4.72 14.48 -5.91
N PRO A 112 -3.81 13.52 -6.20
CA PRO A 112 -2.64 13.78 -7.04
C PRO A 112 -2.97 14.33 -8.43
N TYR A 113 -4.08 13.89 -9.05
CA TYR A 113 -4.53 14.42 -10.33
C TYR A 113 -4.94 15.88 -10.24
N LEU A 114 -5.69 16.27 -9.21
CA LEU A 114 -6.10 17.66 -9.02
C LEU A 114 -4.87 18.58 -8.89
N VAL A 115 -3.87 18.17 -8.11
CA VAL A 115 -2.62 18.95 -7.99
C VAL A 115 -1.91 19.06 -9.34
N SER A 116 -1.87 17.98 -10.11
CA SER A 116 -1.24 17.96 -11.44
C SER A 116 -1.98 18.86 -12.44
N VAL A 117 -3.31 18.82 -12.45
CA VAL A 117 -4.18 19.67 -13.28
C VAL A 117 -4.04 21.14 -12.90
N SER A 118 -4.05 21.46 -11.60
CA SER A 118 -3.88 22.83 -11.11
C SER A 118 -2.50 23.38 -11.50
N SER A 119 -1.45 22.58 -11.37
CA SER A 119 -0.09 22.97 -11.74
C SER A 119 0.06 23.18 -13.25
N ALA A 120 -0.47 22.26 -14.06
CA ALA A 120 -0.46 22.39 -15.52
C ALA A 120 -1.26 23.62 -15.98
N THR A 121 -2.44 23.84 -15.40
CA THR A 121 -3.28 25.02 -15.67
C THR A 121 -2.55 26.31 -15.31
N TYR A 122 -1.90 26.37 -14.14
CA TYR A 122 -1.12 27.53 -13.72
C TYR A 122 0.00 27.85 -14.73
N VAL A 123 0.75 26.84 -15.17
CA VAL A 123 1.84 27.04 -16.12
C VAL A 123 1.33 27.48 -17.49
N TYR A 124 0.26 26.87 -17.98
CA TYR A 124 -0.37 27.29 -19.24
C TYR A 124 -0.83 28.75 -19.17
N LEU A 125 -1.58 29.14 -18.15
CA LEU A 125 -2.12 30.49 -18.04
C LEU A 125 -1.04 31.56 -17.78
N ARG A 126 0.03 31.21 -17.04
CA ARG A 126 1.06 32.18 -16.65
C ARG A 126 2.15 32.37 -17.70
N TYR A 127 2.51 31.31 -18.43
CA TYR A 127 3.66 31.27 -19.32
C TYR A 127 3.32 30.97 -20.78
N ASP A 128 2.03 30.80 -21.12
CA ASP A 128 1.54 30.41 -22.46
C ASP A 128 2.23 29.13 -23.01
N ALA A 129 2.56 28.22 -22.09
CA ALA A 129 3.42 27.08 -22.34
C ALA A 129 2.61 25.76 -22.37
N LEU A 130 1.87 25.54 -23.46
CA LEU A 130 0.98 24.36 -23.60
C LEU A 130 1.76 23.04 -23.52
N TRP A 131 2.90 22.92 -24.21
CA TRP A 131 3.64 21.67 -24.26
C TRP A 131 4.26 21.26 -22.92
N PRO A 132 4.92 22.16 -22.16
CA PRO A 132 5.33 21.86 -20.79
C PRO A 132 4.16 21.46 -19.88
N ALA A 133 3.03 22.17 -19.94
CA ALA A 133 1.85 21.85 -19.15
C ALA A 133 1.31 20.43 -19.45
N LEU A 134 1.23 20.04 -20.73
CA LEU A 134 0.82 18.68 -21.13
C LEU A 134 1.81 17.60 -20.68
N ARG A 135 3.12 17.85 -20.78
CA ARG A 135 4.16 16.92 -20.30
C ARG A 135 4.04 16.67 -18.80
N THR A 136 3.80 17.72 -18.00
CA THR A 136 3.58 17.57 -16.55
C THR A 136 2.34 16.75 -16.23
N LEU A 137 1.21 17.05 -16.90
CA LEU A 137 -0.02 16.31 -16.69
C LEU A 137 0.13 14.82 -17.03
N THR A 138 0.67 14.53 -18.20
CA THR A 138 0.84 13.15 -18.69
C THR A 138 1.88 12.38 -17.89
N GLY A 139 3.00 13.00 -17.51
CA GLY A 139 4.03 12.38 -16.68
C GLY A 139 3.50 12.00 -15.30
N ALA A 140 2.81 12.93 -14.62
CA ALA A 140 2.23 12.66 -13.31
C ALA A 140 1.12 11.59 -13.39
N ALA A 141 0.30 11.63 -14.43
CA ALA A 141 -0.72 10.61 -14.68
C ALA A 141 -0.11 9.21 -14.88
N ALA A 142 0.92 9.10 -15.72
CA ALA A 142 1.58 7.84 -16.02
C ALA A 142 2.23 7.23 -14.77
N VAL A 143 2.93 8.04 -13.97
CA VAL A 143 3.55 7.60 -12.70
C VAL A 143 2.48 7.11 -11.72
N ASN A 144 1.39 7.85 -11.54
CA ASN A 144 0.31 7.44 -10.64
C ASN A 144 -0.40 6.15 -11.09
N ILE A 145 -0.70 6.03 -12.39
CA ILE A 145 -1.31 4.83 -12.97
C ILE A 145 -0.37 3.64 -12.80
N ALA A 146 0.91 3.80 -13.12
CA ALA A 146 1.90 2.74 -12.96
C ALA A 146 2.04 2.32 -11.49
N HIS A 147 2.09 3.28 -10.56
CA HIS A 147 2.16 3.00 -9.12
C HIS A 147 0.92 2.24 -8.63
N TRP A 148 -0.26 2.62 -9.11
CA TRP A 148 -1.50 1.95 -8.77
C TRP A 148 -1.59 0.54 -9.38
N LEU A 149 -1.30 0.38 -10.67
CA LEU A 149 -1.39 -0.90 -11.39
C LEU A 149 -0.38 -1.93 -10.91
N THR A 150 0.83 -1.50 -10.54
CA THR A 150 1.90 -2.41 -10.13
C THR A 150 1.78 -2.88 -8.68
N ARG A 151 0.85 -2.31 -7.89
CA ARG A 151 0.73 -2.63 -6.47
C ARG A 151 0.32 -4.09 -6.25
N PRO A 152 1.04 -4.85 -5.42
CA PRO A 152 0.67 -6.23 -5.12
C PRO A 152 -0.69 -6.32 -4.41
N THR A 153 -1.51 -7.30 -4.81
CA THR A 153 -2.84 -7.56 -4.24
C THR A 153 -2.91 -8.81 -3.37
N GLY A 154 -1.81 -9.56 -3.27
CA GLY A 154 -1.80 -10.88 -2.63
C GLY A 154 -2.27 -10.89 -1.18
N ASN A 155 -1.97 -9.84 -0.41
CA ASN A 155 -2.41 -9.73 0.99
C ASN A 155 -3.94 -9.55 1.10
N LEU A 156 -4.55 -8.79 0.18
CA LEU A 156 -5.99 -8.61 0.13
C LEU A 156 -6.72 -9.91 -0.22
N GLU A 157 -6.21 -10.64 -1.21
CA GLU A 157 -6.76 -11.94 -1.62
C GLU A 157 -6.62 -12.98 -0.51
N THR A 158 -5.46 -13.03 0.15
CA THR A 158 -5.19 -13.90 1.31
C THR A 158 -6.14 -13.58 2.47
N SER A 159 -6.33 -12.29 2.79
CA SER A 159 -7.29 -11.85 3.82
C SER A 159 -8.73 -12.25 3.49
N ARG A 160 -9.16 -12.11 2.23
CA ARG A 160 -10.50 -12.52 1.79
C ARG A 160 -10.69 -14.03 1.90
N ARG A 161 -9.72 -14.81 1.46
CA ARG A 161 -9.75 -16.27 1.54
C ARG A 161 -9.79 -16.75 2.98
N TYR A 162 -8.91 -16.21 3.84
CA TYR A 162 -8.88 -16.52 5.27
C TYR A 162 -10.23 -16.25 5.95
N ARG A 163 -10.85 -15.10 5.68
CA ARG A 163 -12.20 -14.78 6.21
C ARG A 163 -13.27 -15.75 5.72
N GLY A 164 -13.21 -16.16 4.45
CA GLY A 164 -14.13 -17.15 3.89
C GLY A 164 -14.00 -18.52 4.57
N GLU A 165 -12.76 -18.99 4.77
CA GLU A 165 -12.47 -20.26 5.46
C GLU A 165 -12.93 -20.22 6.93
N ARG A 166 -12.68 -19.10 7.64
CA ARG A 166 -13.13 -18.91 9.03
C ARG A 166 -14.65 -18.88 9.16
N ALA A 167 -15.35 -18.20 8.25
CA ALA A 167 -16.80 -18.17 8.21
C ALA A 167 -17.40 -19.56 8.00
N ALA A 168 -16.84 -20.34 7.05
CA ALA A 168 -17.28 -21.71 6.79
C ALA A 168 -17.15 -22.61 8.03
N LEU A 169 -16.02 -22.52 8.75
CA LEU A 169 -15.82 -23.26 10.00
C LEU A 169 -16.85 -22.86 11.08
N SER A 170 -17.11 -21.55 11.25
CA SER A 170 -18.07 -21.08 12.26
C SER A 170 -19.50 -21.59 12.03
N VAL A 171 -19.91 -21.74 10.76
CA VAL A 171 -21.25 -22.26 10.40
C VAL A 171 -21.36 -23.76 10.67
N THR A 172 -20.29 -24.54 10.44
CA THR A 172 -20.30 -25.99 10.68
C THR A 172 -20.44 -26.35 12.16
N PHE A 173 -19.94 -25.52 13.08
CA PHE A 173 -20.02 -25.79 14.53
C PHE A 173 -21.25 -25.17 15.22
N ALA A 174 -21.94 -24.22 14.58
CA ALA A 174 -23.15 -23.59 15.12
C ALA A 174 -24.35 -24.54 15.39
N PRO A 175 -24.66 -25.57 14.56
CA PRO A 175 -25.83 -26.42 14.80
C PRO A 175 -25.65 -27.48 15.90
N LEU A 176 -24.44 -27.70 16.42
CA LEU A 176 -24.20 -28.70 17.47
C LEU A 176 -24.53 -28.23 18.90
N LEU A 177 -24.80 -26.94 19.08
CA LEU A 177 -25.14 -26.33 20.38
C LEU A 177 -26.59 -25.82 20.45
N GLY A 178 -27.37 -26.01 19.39
CA GLY A 178 -28.71 -25.41 19.22
C GLY A 178 -29.90 -26.25 19.70
N ASP A 179 -29.73 -27.55 19.94
CA ASP A 179 -30.76 -28.38 20.55
C ASP A 179 -30.24 -28.92 21.88
N GLY A 180 -30.79 -28.42 22.97
CA GLY A 180 -30.36 -28.63 24.35
C GLY A 180 -30.54 -30.05 24.88
N SER A 181 -30.01 -31.07 24.21
CA SER A 181 -30.26 -32.46 24.59
C SER A 181 -29.18 -33.47 24.21
N TYR A 182 -27.88 -33.12 24.08
CA TYR A 182 -26.84 -34.17 24.00
C TYR A 182 -25.57 -33.84 24.80
N GLY A 183 -25.13 -34.85 25.56
CA GLY A 183 -24.18 -34.75 26.66
C GLY A 183 -22.75 -34.35 26.30
N LEU A 184 -22.07 -33.87 27.33
CA LEU A 184 -20.64 -33.56 27.40
C LEU A 184 -19.76 -34.76 26.99
N GLY A 185 -19.49 -34.89 25.70
CA GLY A 185 -18.37 -35.66 25.17
C GLY A 185 -17.21 -34.72 24.86
N VAL A 186 -16.32 -34.51 25.83
CA VAL A 186 -15.05 -33.80 25.60
C VAL A 186 -14.18 -34.67 24.70
N VAL A 187 -14.26 -34.47 23.39
CA VAL A 187 -13.30 -35.08 22.46
C VAL A 187 -12.10 -34.13 22.38
N GLY A 188 -11.13 -34.38 23.26
CA GLY A 188 -9.79 -33.86 23.07
C GLY A 188 -9.19 -34.44 21.80
N ARG A 189 -8.78 -33.58 20.87
CA ARG A 189 -7.75 -33.90 19.89
C ARG A 189 -6.67 -32.84 19.96
N PHE A 190 -5.53 -33.26 20.50
CA PHE A 190 -4.22 -32.63 20.31
C PHE A 190 -3.75 -32.84 18.88
#